data_AF-A0A960PHM2-F1
#
_entry.id   AF-A0A960PHM2-F1
#
_cell.length_a   1.000
_cell.length_b   1.000
_cell.length_c   1.000
_cell.angle_alpha   90.00
_cell.angle_beta   90.00
_cell.angle_gamma   90.00
#
_symmetry.space_group_name_H-M   'P 1'
#
loop_
_entity.id
_entity.type
_entity.pdbx_description
1 polymer ?
#
loop_
_entity_poly.entity_id
_entity_poly.type
_entity_poly.pdbx_seq_one_letter_code
_entity_poly.pdbx_strand_id
1 'polypeptide(L)'
;YKRNCWVTTECEDPFVADVIRWFGDDRILWESDFPHPDSKYPHTTNEFMELLPDQISMESKAKILWDNTVDFYRFPDEYLPTEFSEATDVPLTAVG
;
A
#
# COMPACT_ATOMS: atom_id res chain seq x y z
N TYR A 1 -18.34 9.99 -6.53
CA TYR A 1 -16.94 9.53 -6.52
C TYR A 1 -16.78 8.22 -5.74
N LYS A 2 -17.26 8.10 -4.49
CA LYS A 2 -17.07 6.95 -3.57
C LYS A 2 -17.14 5.52 -4.15
N ARG A 3 -17.94 5.26 -5.18
CA ARG A 3 -18.06 3.92 -5.80
C ARG A 3 -17.03 3.64 -6.89
N ASN A 4 -16.68 4.66 -7.69
CA ASN A 4 -16.02 4.46 -8.99
C ASN A 4 -14.72 5.27 -9.14
N CYS A 5 -14.31 6.01 -8.11
CA CYS A 5 -13.07 6.78 -8.12
C CYS A 5 -12.12 6.17 -7.11
N TRP A 6 -10.90 5.92 -7.57
CA TRP A 6 -9.78 5.39 -6.80
C TRP A 6 -8.61 6.36 -6.95
N VAL A 7 -7.77 6.47 -5.92
CA VAL A 7 -6.60 7.35 -5.90
C VAL A 7 -5.41 6.59 -5.38
N THR A 8 -4.21 6.95 -5.83
CA THR A 8 -2.96 6.47 -5.22
C THR A 8 -2.46 7.46 -4.17
N THR A 9 -1.62 6.98 -3.26
CA THR A 9 -0.84 7.78 -2.32
C THR A 9 0.61 7.31 -2.36
N GLU A 10 1.55 8.26 -2.36
CA GLU A 10 2.97 7.99 -2.11
C GLU A 10 3.23 7.78 -0.62
N CYS A 11 4.44 7.31 -0.28
CA CYS A 11 4.80 6.91 1.08
C CYS A 11 4.88 8.07 2.09
N GLU A 12 5.15 9.28 1.61
CA GLU A 12 5.35 10.47 2.45
C GLU A 12 4.22 11.49 2.36
N ASP A 13 3.15 11.23 1.59
CA ASP A 13 2.03 12.16 1.41
C ASP A 13 1.25 12.37 2.73
N PRO A 14 1.39 13.52 3.42
CA PRO A 14 0.68 13.73 4.67
C PRO A 14 -0.82 13.98 4.44
N PHE A 15 -1.24 14.35 3.22
CA PHE A 15 -2.62 14.70 2.91
C PHE A 15 -3.53 13.47 2.83
N VAL A 16 -2.97 12.27 2.71
CA VAL A 16 -3.75 11.02 2.79
C VAL A 16 -4.54 10.92 4.10
N ALA A 17 -4.04 11.49 5.21
CA ALA A 17 -4.78 11.53 6.47
C ALA A 17 -6.07 12.35 6.36
N ASP A 18 -6.05 13.47 5.62
CA ASP A 18 -7.25 14.24 5.33
C ASP A 18 -8.20 13.48 4.39
N VAL A 19 -7.67 12.79 3.38
CA VAL A 19 -8.48 11.97 2.47
C VAL A 19 -9.22 10.89 3.27
N ILE A 20 -8.53 10.16 4.14
CA ILE A 20 -9.13 9.15 5.01
C ILE A 20 -10.22 9.78 5.89
N ARG A 21 -9.91 10.90 6.56
CA ARG A 21 -10.86 11.59 7.46
C ARG A 21 -12.16 12.00 6.76
N TRP A 22 -12.08 12.51 5.54
CA TRP A 22 -13.24 13.07 4.84
C TRP A 22 -13.95 12.06 3.92
N PHE A 23 -13.23 11.09 3.38
CA PHE A 23 -13.72 10.22 2.31
C PHE A 23 -13.68 8.73 2.65
N GLY A 24 -12.96 8.32 3.70
CA GLY A 24 -12.70 6.93 4.05
C GLY A 24 -11.44 6.38 3.39
N ASP A 25 -11.03 5.18 3.81
CA ASP A 25 -9.81 4.51 3.34
C ASP A 25 -10.05 3.46 2.25
N ASP A 26 -11.30 3.10 1.94
CA ASP A 26 -11.66 1.97 1.04
C ASP A 26 -11.24 2.13 -0.43
N ARG A 27 -10.78 3.31 -0.86
CA ARG A 27 -10.52 3.64 -2.28
C ARG A 27 -9.16 4.30 -2.51
N ILE A 28 -8.21 4.05 -1.61
CA ILE A 28 -6.84 4.58 -1.66
C ILE A 28 -5.89 3.40 -1.87
N LEU A 29 -5.04 3.47 -2.89
CA LEU A 29 -4.00 2.49 -3.17
C LEU A 29 -2.65 3.09 -2.81
N TRP A 30 -1.72 2.26 -2.36
CA TRP A 30 -0.32 2.66 -2.22
C TRP A 30 0.43 2.49 -3.55
N GLU A 31 1.34 3.40 -3.85
CA GLU A 31 2.32 3.24 -4.92
C GLU A 31 3.74 3.58 -4.45
N SER A 32 4.74 3.01 -5.12
CA SER A 32 6.15 3.34 -4.88
C SER A 32 6.72 4.38 -5.86
N ASP A 33 6.01 4.63 -6.97
CA ASP A 33 6.48 5.42 -8.11
C ASP A 33 7.87 5.02 -8.64
N PHE A 34 8.27 3.76 -8.49
CA PHE A 34 9.56 3.28 -9.01
C PHE A 34 9.51 3.18 -10.56
N PRO A 35 10.55 3.63 -11.31
CA PRO A 35 11.85 4.14 -10.87
C PRO A 35 11.98 5.67 -10.98
N HIS A 36 10.91 6.42 -10.73
CA HIS A 36 10.92 7.86 -10.92
C HIS A 36 12.01 8.53 -10.04
N PRO A 37 12.69 9.60 -10.52
CA PRO A 37 13.85 10.16 -9.81
C PRO A 37 13.54 10.72 -8.42
N ASP A 38 12.29 11.07 -8.13
CA ASP A 38 11.85 11.54 -6.82
C ASP A 38 11.16 10.45 -5.99
N SER A 39 11.12 9.21 -6.47
CA SER A 39 10.71 8.05 -5.69
C SER A 39 11.66 7.84 -4.51
N LYS A 40 11.10 7.31 -3.43
CA LYS A 40 11.82 7.03 -2.17
C LYS A 40 12.23 5.56 -2.11
N TYR A 41 12.17 4.87 -3.25
CA TYR A 41 12.68 3.51 -3.39
C TYR A 41 14.17 3.47 -3.04
N PRO A 42 14.65 2.48 -2.25
CA PRO A 42 13.96 1.27 -1.81
C PRO A 42 13.28 1.37 -0.42
N HIS A 43 13.09 2.57 0.11
CA HIS A 43 12.60 2.80 1.48
C HIS A 43 11.08 3.07 1.58
N THR A 44 10.37 3.12 0.46
CA THR A 44 8.96 3.53 0.38
C THR A 44 8.03 2.79 1.36
N THR A 45 8.20 1.47 1.54
CA THR A 45 7.34 0.70 2.46
C THR A 45 7.54 1.15 3.91
N ASN A 46 8.80 1.28 4.36
CA ASN A 46 9.08 1.69 5.74
C ASN A 46 8.60 3.13 5.98
N GLU A 47 8.81 4.02 5.02
CA GLU A 47 8.33 5.41 5.11
C GLU A 47 6.80 5.48 5.25
N PHE A 48 6.06 4.70 4.44
CA PHE A 48 4.60 4.65 4.57
C PHE A 48 4.15 4.05 5.92
N MET A 49 4.86 3.05 6.43
CA MET A 49 4.56 2.46 7.75
C MET A 49 4.80 3.43 8.90
N GLU A 50 5.72 4.38 8.75
CA GLU A 50 6.02 5.44 9.74
C GLU A 50 5.18 6.70 9.55
N LEU A 51 4.47 6.86 8.42
CA LEU A 51 3.66 8.05 8.13
C LEU A 51 2.54 8.27 9.16
N LEU A 52 2.59 9.40 9.87
CA LEU A 52 1.53 9.92 10.76
C LEU A 52 0.84 8.83 11.62
N PRO A 53 1.57 8.13 12.52
CA PRO A 53 1.06 6.96 13.24
C PRO A 53 -0.12 7.30 14.19
N ASP A 54 -0.21 8.55 14.63
CA ASP A 54 -1.32 9.03 15.48
C ASP A 54 -2.58 9.41 14.67
N GLN A 55 -2.50 9.43 13.34
CA GLN A 55 -3.60 9.86 12.46
C GLN A 55 -4.06 8.76 11.50
N ILE A 56 -3.16 7.85 11.11
CA ILE A 56 -3.43 6.76 10.18
C ILE A 56 -3.30 5.44 10.92
N SER A 57 -4.43 4.76 11.10
CA SER A 57 -4.46 3.47 11.79
C SER A 57 -3.71 2.39 11.02
N MET A 58 -3.19 1.39 11.74
CA MET A 58 -2.57 0.21 11.11
C MET A 58 -3.55 -0.56 10.22
N GLU A 59 -4.84 -0.55 10.55
CA GLU A 59 -5.89 -1.15 9.71
C GLU A 59 -6.00 -0.41 8.37
N SER A 60 -6.03 0.92 8.39
CA SER A 60 -6.04 1.73 7.16
C SER A 60 -4.77 1.51 6.34
N LYS A 61 -3.60 1.43 6.98
CA LYS A 61 -2.33 1.11 6.27
C LYS A 61 -2.38 -0.25 5.59
N ALA A 62 -2.91 -1.28 6.28
CA ALA A 62 -3.07 -2.62 5.71
C ALA A 62 -4.00 -2.62 4.50
N LYS A 63 -5.15 -1.94 4.58
CA LYS A 63 -6.07 -1.80 3.44
C LYS A 63 -5.40 -1.13 2.24
N ILE A 64 -4.71 -0.02 2.49
CA ILE A 64 -4.08 0.81 1.45
C ILE A 64 -2.92 0.06 0.77
N LEU A 65 -2.14 -0.71 1.52
CA LEU A 65 -1.06 -1.55 0.98
C LEU A 65 -1.56 -2.79 0.24
N TRP A 66 -2.72 -3.35 0.62
CA TRP A 66 -3.13 -4.68 0.14
C TRP A 66 -4.61 -4.77 -0.27
N ASP A 67 -5.55 -4.72 0.69
CA ASP A 67 -6.95 -5.08 0.44
C ASP A 67 -7.59 -4.26 -0.69
N ASN A 68 -7.30 -2.96 -0.72
CA ASN A 68 -7.82 -2.04 -1.73
C ASN A 68 -7.29 -2.37 -3.13
N THR A 69 -6.03 -2.78 -3.24
CA THR A 69 -5.39 -3.19 -4.48
C THR A 69 -6.01 -4.49 -5.00
N VAL A 70 -6.26 -5.45 -4.09
CA VAL A 70 -6.94 -6.71 -4.41
C VAL A 70 -8.36 -6.44 -4.96
N ASP A 71 -9.14 -5.57 -4.32
CA ASP A 71 -10.48 -5.18 -4.80
C ASP A 71 -10.42 -4.43 -6.14
N PHE A 72 -9.54 -3.43 -6.26
CA PHE A 72 -9.43 -2.60 -7.46
C PHE A 72 -9.13 -3.44 -8.73
N TYR A 73 -8.13 -4.32 -8.65
CA TYR A 73 -7.76 -5.19 -9.76
C TYR A 73 -8.67 -6.41 -9.91
N ARG A 74 -9.56 -6.65 -8.94
CA ARG A 74 -10.35 -7.90 -8.83
C ARG A 74 -9.42 -9.10 -8.90
N PHE A 75 -8.36 -9.06 -8.09
CA PHE A 75 -7.31 -10.05 -8.13
C PHE A 75 -7.89 -11.43 -7.81
N PRO A 76 -7.70 -12.45 -8.65
CA PRO A 76 -8.38 -13.73 -8.45
C PRO A 76 -7.91 -14.44 -7.19
N ASP A 77 -8.85 -15.00 -6.42
CA ASP A 77 -8.57 -15.70 -5.16
C ASP A 77 -7.59 -16.87 -5.34
N GLU A 78 -7.58 -17.51 -6.51
CA GLU A 78 -6.66 -18.62 -6.83
C GLU A 78 -5.18 -18.22 -6.86
N TYR A 79 -4.88 -16.93 -6.99
CA TYR A 79 -3.52 -16.39 -6.95
C TYR A 79 -3.16 -15.79 -5.59
N LEU A 80 -4.10 -15.71 -4.65
CA LEU A 80 -3.80 -15.19 -3.31
C LEU A 80 -3.03 -16.24 -2.49
N PRO A 81 -2.03 -15.82 -1.72
CA PRO A 81 -1.30 -16.73 -0.85
C PRO A 81 -2.25 -17.30 0.21
N THR A 82 -2.31 -18.63 0.32
CA THR A 82 -3.08 -19.34 1.34
C THR A 82 -2.29 -19.57 2.63
N GLU A 83 -0.99 -19.35 2.57
CA GLU A 83 -0.05 -19.53 3.66
C GLU A 83 0.86 -18.31 3.75
N PHE A 84 1.23 -17.92 4.96
CA PHE A 84 2.19 -16.86 5.21
C PHE A 84 3.61 -17.44 5.26
N SER A 85 4.56 -16.80 4.59
CA SER A 85 5.99 -17.06 4.72
C SER A 85 6.75 -15.75 4.91
N GLU A 86 7.73 -15.74 5.82
CA GLU A 86 8.58 -14.56 5.99
C GLU A 86 9.61 -14.49 4.85
N ALA A 87 9.84 -13.28 4.32
CA ALA A 87 10.78 -13.06 3.22
C ALA A 87 12.24 -13.43 3.57
N THR A 88 12.57 -13.59 4.85
CA THR A 88 13.88 -14.10 5.32
C THR A 88 14.15 -15.55 4.95
N ASP A 89 13.12 -16.31 4.55
CA ASP A 89 13.24 -17.72 4.14
C ASP A 89 13.59 -17.90 2.66
N VAL A 90 13.68 -16.82 1.87
CA VAL A 90 14.11 -16.87 0.47
C VAL A 90 15.59 -16.46 0.37
N PRO A 91 16.52 -17.39 0.09
CA PRO A 91 17.91 -17.02 -0.12
C PRO A 91 18.01 -16.05 -1.31
N LEU A 92 18.68 -14.92 -1.08
CA LEU A 92 18.96 -13.84 -2.07
C LEU A 92 19.62 -14.33 -3.38
N THR A 93 19.99 -15.60 -3.47
CA THR A 93 20.58 -16.25 -4.65
C THR A 93 19.55 -16.70 -5.70
N ALA A 94 18.25 -16.56 -5.48
CA ALA A 94 17.21 -17.08 -6.37
C ALA A 94 16.70 -16.08 -7.43
N VAL A 95 17.31 -14.89 -7.57
CA VAL A 95 16.99 -13.93 -8.63
C VAL A 95 18.27 -13.60 -9.39
N GLY A 96 18.61 -14.47 -10.33
CA GLY A 96 19.72 -14.33 -11.28
C GLY A 96 19.37 -15.01 -12.60
#